data_AF-A0A252CTM1-F1
#
_entry.id   AF-A0A252CTM1-F1
#
_cell.length_a   1.000
_cell.length_b   1.000
_cell.length_c   1.000
_cell.angle_alpha   90.00
_cell.angle_beta   90.00
_cell.angle_gamma   90.00
#
_symmetry.space_group_name_H-M   'P 1'
#
loop_
_entity.id
_entity.type
_entity.pdbx_description
1 polymer ?
#
loop_
_entity_poly.entity_id
_entity_poly.type
_entity_poly.pdbx_seq_one_letter_code
_entity_poly.pdbx_strand_id
1 'polypeptide(L)'
;MQKFAFLGLAIFFTLVLCLSINAAQPQPPLWQVYQQSLKTAKYVDLTHTITPNIPVWSGFGTSKFEPTINPKTLQPYNYKKDGFEATHYDLSTDQLGTQLDPPAHWNPEYPAIDELPATFAVRPLVVIPIQDKVAQDPNYHLTVKDIQAWERRHGKILEGSVVFVRSDWSKEWPNPELATRTKFPGVSLDALKFLHLQRHILFHGHEPLDTDSTPTLEGEAWLLHNGYTQAEGVANLDRVPETGALVTIGYPKFKGGLGGYARYIAICPPNWSYGVSVGQIPESPLQKADKSLHWNKQLGVRVR
;
A
#
# COMPACT_ATOMS: atom_id res chain seq x y z
N MET A 1 15.82 -11.82 100.02
CA MET A 1 15.12 -10.57 99.68
C MET A 1 15.59 -10.10 98.31
N GLN A 2 14.67 -10.06 97.34
CA GLN A 2 14.69 -9.36 96.03
C GLN A 2 15.96 -9.37 95.15
N LYS A 3 15.83 -9.93 93.93
CA LYS A 3 15.94 -9.23 92.63
C LYS A 3 15.78 -10.26 91.49
N PHE A 4 14.62 -10.32 90.86
CA PHE A 4 14.17 -9.56 89.67
C PHE A 4 14.40 -10.35 88.36
N ALA A 5 13.27 -10.72 87.76
CA ALA A 5 13.13 -11.32 86.44
C ALA A 5 13.49 -10.32 85.34
N PHE A 6 14.06 -10.82 84.24
CA PHE A 6 13.91 -10.21 82.92
C PHE A 6 13.51 -11.29 81.93
N LEU A 7 12.24 -11.22 81.53
CA LEU A 7 11.59 -12.01 80.50
C LEU A 7 11.98 -11.38 79.15
N GLY A 8 12.73 -12.10 78.31
CA GLY A 8 13.03 -11.68 76.95
C GLY A 8 11.81 -11.90 76.05
N LEU A 9 11.11 -10.82 75.72
CA LEU A 9 10.00 -10.82 74.75
C LEU A 9 10.58 -10.74 73.34
N ALA A 10 10.67 -11.87 72.64
CA ALA A 10 11.01 -11.91 71.22
C ALA A 10 9.77 -11.54 70.39
N ILE A 11 9.74 -10.30 69.88
CA ILE A 11 8.71 -9.83 68.94
C ILE A 11 9.09 -10.35 67.54
N PHE A 12 8.42 -11.41 67.09
CA PHE A 12 8.45 -11.84 65.69
C PHE A 12 7.63 -10.87 64.84
N PHE A 13 8.31 -9.99 64.10
CA PHE A 13 7.70 -9.20 63.03
C PHE A 13 7.50 -10.09 61.81
N THR A 14 6.31 -10.64 61.62
CA THR A 14 5.93 -11.32 60.37
C THR A 14 5.68 -10.24 59.31
N LEU A 15 6.67 -10.03 58.44
CA LEU A 15 6.57 -9.16 57.28
C LEU A 15 5.62 -9.82 56.26
N VAL A 16 4.34 -9.47 56.28
CA VAL A 16 3.40 -9.86 55.24
C VAL A 16 3.73 -9.04 53.99
N LEU A 17 4.45 -9.65 53.06
CA LEU A 17 4.61 -9.11 51.71
C LEU A 17 3.23 -9.12 51.03
N CYS A 18 2.54 -7.98 51.04
CA CYS A 18 1.46 -7.73 50.10
C CYS A 18 2.08 -7.63 48.70
N LEU A 19 2.23 -8.78 48.03
CA LEU A 19 2.42 -8.82 46.59
C LEU A 19 1.13 -8.30 45.96
N SER A 20 1.11 -7.01 45.63
CA SER A 20 0.10 -6.43 44.76
C SER A 20 0.19 -7.14 43.41
N ILE A 21 -0.61 -8.20 43.25
CA ILE A 21 -0.87 -8.79 41.95
C ILE A 21 -1.70 -7.73 41.23
N ASN A 22 -1.04 -6.77 40.60
CA ASN A 22 -1.65 -5.96 39.55
C ASN A 22 -1.94 -6.95 38.41
N ALA A 23 -3.09 -7.62 38.49
CA ALA A 23 -3.64 -8.37 37.39
C ALA A 23 -3.84 -7.35 36.26
N ALA A 24 -2.89 -7.34 35.31
CA ALA A 24 -2.98 -6.50 34.14
C ALA A 24 -4.34 -6.78 33.48
N GLN A 25 -5.15 -5.74 33.32
CA GLN A 25 -6.43 -5.85 32.64
C GLN A 25 -6.19 -6.51 31.28
N PRO A 26 -6.93 -7.59 30.93
CA PRO A 26 -6.71 -8.29 29.68
C PRO A 26 -6.93 -7.33 28.51
N GLN A 27 -5.95 -7.25 27.62
CA GLN A 27 -6.01 -6.38 26.44
C GLN A 27 -7.14 -6.84 25.50
N PRO A 28 -7.85 -5.93 24.81
CA PRO A 28 -8.83 -6.29 23.79
C PRO A 28 -8.21 -7.21 22.71
N PRO A 29 -8.95 -8.21 22.16
CA PRO A 29 -8.37 -9.21 21.26
C PRO A 29 -7.64 -8.63 20.04
N LEU A 30 -8.20 -7.60 19.39
CA LEU A 30 -7.54 -6.95 18.24
C LEU A 30 -6.26 -6.20 18.62
N TRP A 31 -6.19 -5.67 19.84
CA TRP A 31 -4.96 -5.02 20.33
C TRP A 31 -3.88 -6.06 20.61
N GLN A 32 -4.25 -7.27 21.02
CA GLN A 32 -3.30 -8.37 21.15
C GLN A 32 -2.71 -8.75 19.79
N VAL A 33 -3.54 -8.89 18.75
CA VAL A 33 -3.07 -9.12 17.36
C VAL A 33 -2.10 -8.02 16.93
N TYR A 34 -2.45 -6.75 17.19
CA TYR A 34 -1.57 -5.64 16.89
C TYR A 34 -0.24 -5.73 17.63
N GLN A 35 -0.24 -5.89 18.96
CA GLN A 35 0.98 -5.91 19.78
C GLN A 35 1.88 -7.11 19.45
N GLN A 36 1.28 -8.27 19.14
CA GLN A 36 2.01 -9.51 18.91
C GLN A 36 2.49 -9.67 17.47
N SER A 37 1.75 -9.14 16.49
CA SER A 37 2.01 -9.38 15.06
C SER A 37 2.30 -8.10 14.29
N LEU A 38 1.41 -7.11 14.33
CA LEU A 38 1.51 -5.94 13.45
C LEU A 38 2.58 -4.94 13.90
N LYS A 39 2.77 -4.77 15.21
CA LYS A 39 3.76 -3.83 15.76
C LYS A 39 5.20 -4.20 15.39
N THR A 40 5.51 -5.50 15.42
CA THR A 40 6.86 -6.01 15.12
C THR A 40 7.08 -6.28 13.63
N ALA A 41 6.01 -6.30 12.84
CA ALA A 41 6.05 -6.49 11.39
C ALA A 41 6.92 -5.44 10.68
N LYS A 42 7.21 -5.71 9.40
CA LYS A 42 7.93 -4.80 8.51
C LYS A 42 6.99 -4.19 7.49
N TYR A 43 6.90 -2.87 7.46
CA TYR A 43 6.06 -2.13 6.54
C TYR A 43 6.86 -1.70 5.31
N VAL A 44 6.42 -2.16 4.13
CA VAL A 44 7.03 -1.86 2.82
C VAL A 44 6.03 -1.10 1.98
N ASP A 45 6.44 0.08 1.51
CA ASP A 45 5.61 0.92 0.65
C ASP A 45 5.62 0.42 -0.80
N LEU A 46 4.44 0.15 -1.35
CA LEU A 46 4.26 -0.39 -2.70
C LEU A 46 3.71 0.65 -3.68
N THR A 47 3.96 1.92 -3.40
CA THR A 47 3.33 3.04 -4.10
C THR A 47 4.37 4.00 -4.64
N HIS A 48 4.25 4.37 -5.90
CA HIS A 48 5.06 5.42 -6.51
C HIS A 48 4.64 6.81 -6.01
N THR A 49 5.62 7.70 -5.84
CA THR A 49 5.33 9.11 -5.53
C THR A 49 4.78 9.80 -6.77
N ILE A 50 3.60 10.43 -6.64
CA ILE A 50 3.03 11.25 -7.72
C ILE A 50 3.81 12.55 -7.84
N THR A 51 4.27 12.85 -9.06
CA THR A 51 4.89 14.12 -9.44
C THR A 51 4.32 14.56 -10.79
N PRO A 52 4.50 15.83 -11.21
CA PRO A 52 3.97 16.30 -12.49
C PRO A 52 4.46 15.53 -13.73
N ASN A 53 5.62 14.85 -13.62
CA ASN A 53 6.31 14.25 -14.77
C ASN A 53 6.31 12.71 -14.74
N ILE A 54 5.43 12.09 -13.95
CA ILE A 54 5.34 10.63 -13.94
C ILE A 54 4.70 10.11 -15.24
N PRO A 55 4.94 8.83 -15.60
CA PRO A 55 4.26 8.20 -16.74
C PRO A 55 2.74 8.23 -16.55
N VAL A 56 2.04 8.61 -17.62
CA VAL A 56 0.57 8.64 -17.70
C VAL A 56 0.18 8.34 -19.14
N TRP A 57 -0.93 7.64 -19.34
CA TRP A 57 -1.42 7.31 -20.68
C TRP A 57 -1.56 8.56 -21.54
N SER A 58 -1.07 8.48 -22.79
CA SER A 58 -0.98 9.63 -23.71
C SER A 58 -2.34 10.23 -24.11
N GLY A 59 -3.45 9.53 -23.87
CA GLY A 59 -4.80 10.05 -24.07
C GLY A 59 -5.26 11.03 -22.97
N PHE A 60 -4.57 11.06 -21.82
CA PHE A 60 -4.84 12.01 -20.75
C PHE A 60 -3.96 13.27 -20.87
N GLY A 61 -4.49 14.39 -20.37
CA GLY A 61 -3.71 15.62 -20.26
C GLY A 61 -2.57 15.49 -19.24
N THR A 62 -1.65 16.46 -19.21
CA THR A 62 -0.59 16.51 -18.19
C THR A 62 -1.12 17.10 -16.89
N SER A 63 -0.81 16.48 -15.76
CA SER A 63 -1.08 17.05 -14.43
C SER A 63 -0.08 18.17 -14.07
N LYS A 64 -0.50 19.14 -13.26
CA LYS A 64 0.34 20.26 -12.81
C LYS A 64 0.12 20.56 -11.34
N PHE A 65 1.20 20.87 -10.64
CA PHE A 65 1.16 21.22 -9.23
C PHE A 65 1.62 22.66 -9.07
N GLU A 66 0.91 23.43 -8.25
CA GLU A 66 1.15 24.86 -8.04
C GLU A 66 1.00 25.24 -6.57
N PRO A 67 1.61 26.34 -6.09
CA PRO A 67 1.27 26.87 -4.78
C PRO A 67 -0.19 27.32 -4.74
N THR A 68 -0.93 26.97 -3.68
CA THR A 68 -2.31 27.45 -3.52
C THR A 68 -2.35 28.97 -3.42
N ILE A 69 -3.22 29.60 -4.22
CA ILE A 69 -3.42 31.05 -4.22
C ILE A 69 -4.45 31.45 -3.16
N ASN A 70 -4.12 32.48 -2.38
CA ASN A 70 -5.07 33.14 -1.49
C ASN A 70 -6.05 33.98 -2.32
N PRO A 71 -7.37 33.71 -2.27
CA PRO A 71 -8.35 34.39 -3.11
C PRO A 71 -8.53 35.88 -2.77
N LYS A 72 -8.12 36.33 -1.57
CA LYS A 72 -8.22 37.74 -1.16
C LYS A 72 -7.05 38.58 -1.65
N THR A 73 -5.85 38.02 -1.65
CA THR A 73 -4.62 38.75 -2.01
C THR A 73 -4.13 38.42 -3.43
N LEU A 74 -4.64 37.35 -4.03
CA LEU A 74 -4.19 36.81 -5.31
C LEU A 74 -2.69 36.48 -5.32
N GLN A 75 -2.15 36.10 -4.15
CA GLN A 75 -0.77 35.69 -3.95
C GLN A 75 -0.71 34.28 -3.35
N PRO A 76 0.36 33.51 -3.62
CA PRO A 76 0.54 32.21 -2.99
C PRO A 76 0.78 32.33 -1.49
N TYR A 77 0.23 31.39 -0.72
CA TYR A 77 0.60 31.24 0.69
C TYR A 77 2.09 30.93 0.83
N ASN A 78 2.76 31.54 1.81
CA ASN A 78 4.18 31.32 2.12
C ASN A 78 4.43 31.30 3.63
N TYR A 79 5.41 30.52 4.08
CA TYR A 79 5.72 30.38 5.50
C TYR A 79 6.02 31.71 6.21
N LYS A 80 6.72 32.66 5.56
CA LYS A 80 7.17 33.90 6.21
C LYS A 80 6.02 34.86 6.53
N LYS A 81 5.05 35.00 5.62
CA LYS A 81 3.93 35.93 5.78
C LYS A 81 2.72 35.28 6.42
N ASP A 82 2.43 34.04 6.05
CA ASP A 82 1.17 33.37 6.38
C ASP A 82 1.33 32.29 7.46
N GLY A 83 2.57 31.88 7.76
CA GLY A 83 2.87 30.80 8.72
C GLY A 83 2.67 29.38 8.16
N PHE A 84 2.18 29.25 6.93
CA PHE A 84 1.97 27.97 6.26
C PHE A 84 2.10 28.09 4.73
N GLU A 85 2.14 26.93 4.07
CA GLU A 85 1.97 26.81 2.63
C GLU A 85 1.02 25.66 2.31
N ALA A 86 0.37 25.73 1.15
CA ALA A 86 -0.46 24.65 0.60
C ALA A 86 -0.14 24.43 -0.89
N THR A 87 -0.56 23.29 -1.44
CA THR A 87 -0.41 22.96 -2.87
C THR A 87 -1.78 22.87 -3.51
N HIS A 88 -1.93 23.49 -4.66
CA HIS A 88 -2.98 23.19 -5.62
C HIS A 88 -2.50 22.05 -6.53
N TYR A 89 -3.28 20.97 -6.58
CA TYR A 89 -3.05 19.86 -7.49
C TYR A 89 -4.09 19.97 -8.62
N ASP A 90 -3.63 20.25 -9.83
CA ASP A 90 -4.39 20.14 -11.06
C ASP A 90 -4.09 18.75 -11.65
N LEU A 91 -4.93 17.78 -11.32
CA LEU A 91 -4.80 16.40 -11.75
C LEU A 91 -5.72 16.19 -12.95
N SER A 92 -5.13 15.85 -14.09
CA SER A 92 -5.84 15.73 -15.37
C SER A 92 -6.71 14.49 -15.47
N THR A 93 -6.47 13.49 -14.62
CA THR A 93 -7.15 12.20 -14.62
C THR A 93 -7.05 11.56 -13.23
N ASP A 94 -8.04 10.77 -12.83
CA ASP A 94 -7.98 9.90 -11.65
C ASP A 94 -7.26 8.56 -11.93
N GLN A 95 -6.83 8.37 -13.18
CA GLN A 95 -6.00 7.27 -13.68
C GLN A 95 -4.52 7.70 -13.74
N LEU A 96 -3.86 7.86 -12.58
CA LEU A 96 -2.50 8.37 -12.47
C LEU A 96 -1.68 7.69 -11.35
N GLY A 97 -0.51 7.16 -11.70
CA GLY A 97 0.45 6.60 -10.75
C GLY A 97 0.06 5.20 -10.28
N THR A 98 0.35 4.89 -9.02
CA THR A 98 -0.17 3.67 -8.40
C THR A 98 -1.65 3.85 -8.07
N GLN A 99 -2.50 2.96 -8.57
CA GLN A 99 -3.95 3.18 -8.55
C GLN A 99 -4.77 1.92 -8.31
N LEU A 100 -6.04 2.13 -7.96
CA LEU A 100 -7.10 1.13 -7.83
C LEU A 100 -8.23 1.49 -8.77
N ASP A 101 -8.55 0.60 -9.72
CA ASP A 101 -9.65 0.83 -10.63
C ASP A 101 -10.93 0.18 -10.13
N PRO A 102 -11.99 0.97 -9.93
CA PRO A 102 -13.31 0.44 -9.72
C PRO A 102 -13.89 -0.07 -11.06
N PRO A 103 -14.75 -1.11 -11.05
CA PRO A 103 -15.39 -1.62 -12.27
C PRO A 103 -16.20 -0.56 -13.04
N ALA A 104 -16.72 0.47 -12.35
CA ALA A 104 -17.37 1.63 -12.99
C ALA A 104 -16.51 2.30 -14.07
N HIS A 105 -15.18 2.15 -14.01
CA HIS A 105 -14.25 2.69 -14.98
C HIS A 105 -14.64 2.32 -16.42
N TRP A 106 -15.09 1.07 -16.64
CA TRP A 106 -15.50 0.57 -17.95
C TRP A 106 -16.97 0.15 -18.03
N ASN A 107 -17.65 -0.02 -16.88
CA ASN A 107 -19.06 -0.39 -16.86
C ASN A 107 -19.84 0.38 -15.78
N PRO A 108 -20.67 1.37 -16.16
CA PRO A 108 -21.36 2.27 -15.22
C PRO A 108 -22.42 1.60 -14.34
N GLU A 109 -22.76 0.33 -14.57
CA GLU A 109 -23.68 -0.43 -13.71
C GLU A 109 -23.01 -0.99 -12.45
N TYR A 110 -21.68 -1.00 -12.42
CA TYR A 110 -20.90 -1.47 -11.28
C TYR A 110 -20.40 -0.32 -10.38
N PRO A 111 -19.95 -0.62 -9.15
CA PRO A 111 -19.53 0.40 -8.19
C PRO A 111 -18.41 1.33 -8.68
N ALA A 112 -18.56 2.63 -8.41
CA ALA A 112 -17.50 3.63 -8.47
C ALA A 112 -16.58 3.58 -7.23
N ILE A 113 -15.48 4.34 -7.23
CA ILE A 113 -14.46 4.28 -6.17
C ILE A 113 -15.03 4.57 -4.76
N ASP A 114 -16.02 5.47 -4.65
CA ASP A 114 -16.66 5.82 -3.37
C ASP A 114 -17.68 4.79 -2.87
N GLU A 115 -17.99 3.80 -3.69
CA GLU A 115 -18.97 2.76 -3.39
C GLU A 115 -18.30 1.44 -2.97
N LEU A 116 -16.98 1.31 -3.15
CA LEU A 116 -16.21 0.16 -2.69
C LEU A 116 -16.30 0.00 -1.15
N PRO A 117 -16.49 -1.22 -0.64
CA PRO A 117 -16.70 -1.46 0.78
C PRO A 117 -15.39 -1.28 1.57
N ALA A 118 -15.51 -0.82 2.82
CA ALA A 118 -14.36 -0.67 3.73
C ALA A 118 -13.60 -1.97 4.01
N THR A 119 -14.17 -3.13 3.64
CA THR A 119 -13.51 -4.43 3.74
C THR A 119 -12.27 -4.56 2.84
N PHE A 120 -12.06 -3.63 1.88
CA PHE A 120 -10.81 -3.54 1.13
C PHE A 120 -9.61 -3.15 2.00
N ALA A 121 -9.82 -2.55 3.18
CA ALA A 121 -8.75 -1.91 3.95
C ALA A 121 -7.52 -2.80 4.25
N VAL A 122 -7.72 -4.09 4.54
CA VAL A 122 -6.63 -5.04 4.83
C VAL A 122 -6.95 -6.44 4.29
N ARG A 123 -6.02 -7.03 3.55
CA ARG A 123 -6.14 -8.40 2.98
C ARG A 123 -4.85 -9.20 3.04
N PRO A 124 -4.91 -10.55 2.99
CA PRO A 124 -3.74 -11.35 2.66
C PRO A 124 -3.14 -10.91 1.33
N LEU A 125 -1.82 -10.79 1.27
CA LEU A 125 -1.08 -10.44 0.06
C LEU A 125 -0.36 -11.69 -0.46
N VAL A 126 -0.57 -11.97 -1.74
CA VAL A 126 0.16 -12.95 -2.53
C VAL A 126 0.95 -12.21 -3.60
N VAL A 127 2.24 -12.52 -3.74
CA VAL A 127 3.06 -11.99 -4.84
C VAL A 127 3.52 -13.14 -5.74
N ILE A 128 3.14 -13.09 -7.02
CA ILE A 128 3.54 -14.09 -8.02
C ILE A 128 4.65 -13.50 -8.92
N PRO A 129 5.89 -14.00 -8.82
CA PRO A 129 7.00 -13.52 -9.64
C PRO A 129 6.98 -14.09 -11.06
N ILE A 130 7.07 -13.19 -12.05
CA ILE A 130 7.32 -13.48 -13.47
C ILE A 130 8.54 -12.75 -14.03
N GLN A 131 9.25 -11.94 -13.24
CA GLN A 131 10.34 -11.08 -13.70
C GLN A 131 11.43 -11.82 -14.51
N ASP A 132 11.76 -13.06 -14.15
CA ASP A 132 12.78 -13.85 -14.87
C ASP A 132 12.33 -14.23 -16.30
N LYS A 133 11.01 -14.33 -16.51
CA LYS A 133 10.41 -14.55 -17.84
C LYS A 133 10.28 -13.24 -18.60
N VAL A 134 9.92 -12.15 -17.91
CA VAL A 134 9.87 -10.80 -18.48
C VAL A 134 11.25 -10.36 -18.98
N ALA A 135 12.32 -10.72 -18.27
CA ALA A 135 13.69 -10.47 -18.69
C ALA A 135 14.06 -11.18 -20.02
N GLN A 136 13.36 -12.27 -20.38
CA GLN A 136 13.55 -13.01 -21.63
C GLN A 136 12.58 -12.56 -22.73
N ASP A 137 11.36 -12.20 -22.33
CA ASP A 137 10.31 -11.68 -23.19
C ASP A 137 9.60 -10.51 -22.47
N PRO A 138 9.92 -9.25 -22.81
CA PRO A 138 9.28 -8.08 -22.21
C PRO A 138 7.76 -8.03 -22.34
N ASN A 139 7.17 -8.85 -23.22
CA ASN A 139 5.72 -8.97 -23.42
C ASN A 139 5.12 -10.21 -22.73
N TYR A 140 5.85 -10.85 -21.81
CA TYR A 140 5.37 -12.05 -21.15
C TYR A 140 4.17 -11.75 -20.24
N HIS A 141 3.07 -12.48 -20.46
CA HIS A 141 1.89 -12.38 -19.61
C HIS A 141 1.81 -13.58 -18.66
N LEU A 142 1.51 -13.33 -17.38
CA LEU A 142 1.29 -14.37 -16.38
C LEU A 142 0.25 -15.37 -16.89
N THR A 143 0.57 -16.66 -16.78
CA THR A 143 -0.31 -17.76 -17.23
C THR A 143 -0.89 -18.57 -16.07
N VAL A 144 -1.93 -19.35 -16.34
CA VAL A 144 -2.46 -20.34 -15.38
C VAL A 144 -1.39 -21.33 -14.90
N LYS A 145 -0.48 -21.74 -15.80
CA LYS A 145 0.62 -22.66 -15.48
C LYS A 145 1.59 -22.04 -14.47
N ASP A 146 1.83 -20.74 -14.57
CA ASP A 146 2.66 -20.01 -13.61
C ASP A 146 2.02 -19.98 -12.23
N ILE A 147 0.71 -19.67 -12.17
CA ILE A 147 -0.06 -19.67 -10.92
C ILE A 147 -0.03 -21.06 -10.28
N GLN A 148 -0.28 -22.13 -11.05
CA GLN A 148 -0.22 -23.50 -10.53
C GLN A 148 1.20 -23.92 -10.09
N ALA A 149 2.23 -23.47 -10.80
CA ALA A 149 3.62 -23.71 -10.40
C ALA A 149 3.95 -23.01 -9.08
N TRP A 150 3.46 -21.78 -8.90
CA TRP A 150 3.56 -21.03 -7.68
C TRP A 150 2.81 -21.72 -6.52
N GLU A 151 1.57 -22.15 -6.74
CA GLU A 151 0.75 -22.83 -5.71
C GLU A 151 1.36 -24.16 -5.24
N ARG A 152 2.07 -24.88 -6.12
CA ARG A 152 2.80 -26.10 -5.73
C ARG A 152 3.91 -25.83 -4.70
N ARG A 153 4.45 -24.62 -4.66
CA ARG A 153 5.52 -24.23 -3.73
C ARG A 153 4.98 -23.55 -2.47
N HIS A 154 3.93 -22.75 -2.62
CA HIS A 154 3.46 -21.85 -1.57
C HIS A 154 2.09 -22.22 -0.99
N GLY A 155 1.42 -23.22 -1.55
CA GLY A 155 0.05 -23.58 -1.21
C GLY A 155 -0.97 -22.86 -2.09
N LYS A 156 -2.23 -23.30 -2.00
CA LYS A 156 -3.34 -22.71 -2.75
C LYS A 156 -3.55 -21.26 -2.33
N ILE A 157 -3.79 -20.36 -3.29
CA ILE A 157 -4.16 -18.97 -3.02
C ILE A 157 -5.45 -18.94 -2.20
N LEU A 158 -5.43 -18.19 -1.09
CA LEU A 158 -6.57 -18.05 -0.19
C LEU A 158 -7.65 -17.17 -0.85
N GLU A 159 -8.91 -17.55 -0.67
CA GLU A 159 -10.06 -16.74 -1.06
C GLU A 159 -10.01 -15.35 -0.41
N GLY A 160 -10.39 -14.32 -1.17
CA GLY A 160 -10.36 -12.92 -0.74
C GLY A 160 -8.96 -12.30 -0.66
N SER A 161 -7.90 -13.01 -1.08
CA SER A 161 -6.54 -12.44 -1.14
C SER A 161 -6.43 -11.35 -2.21
N VAL A 162 -5.43 -10.50 -2.06
CA VAL A 162 -4.93 -9.64 -3.14
C VAL A 162 -3.74 -10.33 -3.78
N VAL A 163 -3.73 -10.41 -5.11
CA VAL A 163 -2.65 -11.06 -5.87
C VAL A 163 -1.91 -10.02 -6.70
N PHE A 164 -0.67 -9.72 -6.34
CA PHE A 164 0.21 -8.86 -7.12
C PHE A 164 1.17 -9.66 -8.00
N VAL A 165 1.33 -9.23 -9.24
CA VAL A 165 2.18 -9.87 -10.24
C VAL A 165 3.47 -9.10 -10.37
N ARG A 166 4.57 -9.68 -9.87
CA ARG A 166 5.89 -9.07 -9.91
C ARG A 166 6.56 -9.32 -11.27
N SER A 167 6.87 -8.25 -11.97
CA SER A 167 7.58 -8.23 -13.26
C SER A 167 8.89 -7.44 -13.21
N ASP A 168 9.17 -6.74 -12.11
CA ASP A 168 10.26 -5.75 -11.95
C ASP A 168 10.14 -4.54 -12.91
N TRP A 169 8.99 -4.33 -13.55
CA TRP A 169 8.71 -3.19 -14.44
C TRP A 169 8.82 -1.84 -13.72
N SER A 170 8.46 -1.79 -12.43
CA SER A 170 8.54 -0.59 -11.59
C SER A 170 9.95 -0.05 -11.42
N LYS A 171 11.00 -0.83 -11.75
CA LYS A 171 12.40 -0.40 -11.67
C LYS A 171 12.76 0.72 -12.66
N GLU A 172 11.97 0.88 -13.71
CA GLU A 172 12.16 1.96 -14.70
C GLU A 172 11.36 3.22 -14.35
N TRP A 173 10.52 3.20 -13.31
CA TRP A 173 9.80 4.37 -12.87
C TRP A 173 10.76 5.48 -12.38
N PRO A 174 10.53 6.78 -12.69
CA PRO A 174 9.39 7.37 -13.39
C PRO A 174 9.64 7.66 -14.88
N ASN A 175 10.37 6.80 -15.62
CA ASN A 175 10.66 7.05 -17.04
C ASN A 175 9.35 7.22 -17.86
N PRO A 176 9.06 8.40 -18.43
CA PRO A 176 7.82 8.67 -19.14
C PRO A 176 7.59 7.75 -20.35
N GLU A 177 8.66 7.16 -20.91
CA GLU A 177 8.56 6.19 -22.01
C GLU A 177 7.72 4.97 -21.63
N LEU A 178 7.63 4.61 -20.33
CA LEU A 178 6.84 3.47 -19.86
C LEU A 178 5.39 3.54 -20.36
N ALA A 179 4.79 4.73 -20.38
CA ALA A 179 3.40 4.94 -20.83
C ALA A 179 3.20 4.88 -22.36
N THR A 180 4.29 4.74 -23.12
CA THR A 180 4.26 4.70 -24.59
C THR A 180 4.62 3.33 -25.17
N ARG A 181 5.05 2.39 -24.31
CA ARG A 181 5.44 1.05 -24.74
C ARG A 181 4.20 0.23 -25.07
N THR A 182 4.15 -0.31 -26.28
CA THR A 182 3.07 -1.22 -26.70
C THR A 182 3.32 -2.67 -26.30
N LYS A 183 4.49 -2.96 -25.72
CA LYS A 183 4.86 -4.29 -25.22
C LYS A 183 5.32 -4.16 -23.80
N PHE A 184 4.63 -4.86 -22.90
CA PHE A 184 4.87 -4.82 -21.46
C PHE A 184 4.36 -6.13 -20.85
N PRO A 185 4.87 -6.51 -19.66
CA PRO A 185 4.41 -7.69 -18.97
C PRO A 185 2.94 -7.54 -18.58
N GLY A 186 2.19 -8.63 -18.52
CA GLY A 186 0.75 -8.54 -18.26
C GLY A 186 0.20 -9.76 -17.54
N VAL A 187 -1.12 -9.87 -17.50
CA VAL A 187 -1.82 -11.05 -16.99
C VAL A 187 -2.77 -11.55 -18.07
N SER A 188 -2.64 -12.82 -18.46
CA SER A 188 -3.51 -13.35 -19.53
C SER A 188 -4.95 -13.44 -19.05
N LEU A 189 -5.91 -13.32 -19.99
CA LEU A 189 -7.34 -13.45 -19.68
C LEU A 189 -7.68 -14.77 -18.97
N ASP A 190 -7.04 -15.88 -19.37
CA ASP A 190 -7.23 -17.18 -18.71
C ASP A 190 -6.70 -17.17 -17.27
N ALA A 191 -5.57 -16.49 -17.01
CA ALA A 191 -5.03 -16.34 -15.66
C ALA A 191 -5.95 -15.48 -14.78
N LEU A 192 -6.49 -14.38 -15.31
CA LEU A 192 -7.47 -13.53 -14.62
C LEU A 192 -8.72 -14.33 -14.25
N LYS A 193 -9.32 -15.03 -15.22
CA LYS A 193 -10.48 -15.91 -14.99
C LYS A 193 -10.17 -16.98 -13.97
N PHE A 194 -8.99 -17.59 -14.02
CA PHE A 194 -8.60 -18.61 -13.04
C PHE A 194 -8.52 -18.02 -11.62
N LEU A 195 -7.86 -16.88 -11.45
CA LEU A 195 -7.75 -16.21 -10.16
C LEU A 195 -9.12 -15.78 -9.61
N HIS A 196 -9.93 -15.10 -10.41
CA HIS A 196 -11.22 -14.58 -9.96
C HIS A 196 -12.30 -15.65 -9.81
N LEU A 197 -12.43 -16.57 -10.78
CA LEU A 197 -13.52 -17.55 -10.79
C LEU A 197 -13.19 -18.84 -10.02
N GLN A 198 -11.91 -19.21 -9.87
CA GLN A 198 -11.53 -20.47 -9.21
C GLN A 198 -10.79 -20.27 -7.90
N ARG A 199 -10.18 -19.09 -7.66
CA ARG A 199 -9.55 -18.73 -6.38
C ARG A 199 -10.34 -17.69 -5.60
N HIS A 200 -11.31 -17.02 -6.23
CA HIS A 200 -12.16 -16.01 -5.58
C HIS A 200 -11.32 -14.94 -4.88
N ILE A 201 -10.26 -14.49 -5.53
CA ILE A 201 -9.43 -13.38 -5.02
C ILE A 201 -10.27 -12.10 -4.96
N LEU A 202 -9.86 -11.16 -4.11
CA LEU A 202 -10.51 -9.86 -4.07
C LEU A 202 -10.22 -9.06 -5.35
N PHE A 203 -8.93 -8.89 -5.65
CA PHE A 203 -8.45 -8.26 -6.87
C PHE A 203 -7.01 -8.65 -7.16
N HIS A 204 -6.60 -8.43 -8.40
CA HIS A 204 -5.24 -8.60 -8.85
C HIS A 204 -4.59 -7.23 -9.12
N GLY A 205 -3.26 -7.18 -9.10
CA GLY A 205 -2.54 -5.98 -9.52
C GLY A 205 -1.19 -6.27 -10.12
N HIS A 206 -0.62 -5.28 -10.79
CA HIS A 206 0.59 -5.41 -11.59
C HIS A 206 1.37 -4.08 -11.62
N GLU A 207 2.61 -4.14 -12.11
CA GLU A 207 3.52 -2.98 -12.11
C GLU A 207 3.35 -2.03 -13.32
N PRO A 208 2.93 -2.50 -14.52
CA PRO A 208 2.54 -1.61 -15.63
C PRO A 208 1.29 -0.76 -15.34
N LEU A 209 0.95 0.13 -16.29
CA LEU A 209 -0.21 1.02 -16.25
C LEU A 209 -1.44 0.47 -17.00
N ASP A 210 -1.40 -0.82 -17.35
CA ASP A 210 -2.50 -1.53 -18.00
C ASP A 210 -2.33 -3.04 -17.67
N THR A 211 -3.43 -3.79 -17.54
CA THR A 211 -3.41 -5.24 -17.20
C THR A 211 -2.67 -6.09 -18.24
N ASP A 212 -2.85 -5.76 -19.51
CA ASP A 212 -2.36 -6.56 -20.62
C ASP A 212 -2.08 -5.68 -21.83
N SER A 213 -1.21 -6.16 -22.72
CA SER A 213 -0.80 -5.43 -23.91
C SER A 213 -1.56 -5.86 -25.17
N THR A 214 -2.76 -6.45 -25.03
CA THR A 214 -3.56 -6.85 -26.21
C THR A 214 -4.18 -5.61 -26.88
N PRO A 215 -4.53 -5.67 -28.18
CA PRO A 215 -5.00 -4.50 -28.90
C PRO A 215 -6.25 -3.81 -28.32
N THR A 216 -7.04 -4.53 -27.53
CA THR A 216 -8.29 -4.02 -26.93
C THR A 216 -8.32 -4.17 -25.41
N LEU A 217 -7.16 -4.44 -24.78
CA LEU A 217 -7.05 -4.71 -23.34
C LEU A 217 -8.06 -5.77 -22.88
N GLU A 218 -8.11 -6.92 -23.55
CA GLU A 218 -9.17 -7.91 -23.36
C GLU A 218 -9.27 -8.44 -21.91
N GLY A 219 -8.16 -8.44 -21.16
CA GLY A 219 -8.10 -8.81 -19.77
C GLY A 219 -8.79 -7.78 -18.89
N GLU A 220 -8.38 -6.51 -19.00
CA GLU A 220 -9.01 -5.38 -18.31
C GLU A 220 -10.49 -5.25 -18.67
N ALA A 221 -10.80 -5.33 -19.96
CA ALA A 221 -12.16 -5.31 -20.48
C ALA A 221 -13.03 -6.36 -19.79
N TRP A 222 -12.55 -7.61 -19.71
CA TRP A 222 -13.29 -8.66 -19.03
C TRP A 222 -13.43 -8.39 -17.53
N LEU A 223 -12.37 -7.96 -16.84
CA LEU A 223 -12.40 -7.71 -15.39
C LEU A 223 -13.46 -6.67 -15.00
N LEU A 224 -13.39 -5.50 -15.62
CA LEU A 224 -14.20 -4.35 -15.22
C LEU A 224 -15.67 -4.52 -15.65
N HIS A 225 -15.92 -5.20 -16.78
CA HIS A 225 -17.28 -5.58 -17.19
C HIS A 225 -17.88 -6.75 -16.37
N ASN A 226 -17.10 -7.41 -15.51
CA ASN A 226 -17.57 -8.47 -14.62
C ASN A 226 -17.53 -8.05 -13.14
N GLY A 227 -17.38 -6.76 -12.85
CA GLY A 227 -17.47 -6.22 -11.49
C GLY A 227 -16.23 -6.44 -10.63
N TYR A 228 -15.09 -6.80 -11.23
CA TYR A 228 -13.81 -6.91 -10.52
C TYR A 228 -13.08 -5.57 -10.49
N THR A 229 -12.17 -5.44 -9.53
CA THR A 229 -11.25 -4.29 -9.44
C THR A 229 -9.85 -4.72 -9.85
N GLN A 230 -8.98 -3.77 -10.14
CA GLN A 230 -7.56 -4.01 -10.40
C GLN A 230 -6.67 -2.94 -9.77
N ALA A 231 -5.40 -3.27 -9.55
CA ALA A 231 -4.40 -2.29 -9.17
C ALA A 231 -3.30 -2.18 -10.22
N GLU A 232 -2.94 -0.95 -10.57
CA GLU A 232 -1.94 -0.66 -11.58
C GLU A 232 -0.81 0.18 -10.98
N GLY A 233 0.34 0.19 -11.65
CA GLY A 233 1.50 0.98 -11.23
C GLY A 233 2.02 0.59 -9.84
N VAL A 234 1.88 -0.68 -9.42
CA VAL A 234 2.34 -1.13 -8.10
C VAL A 234 3.88 -1.14 -8.06
N ALA A 235 4.47 -0.65 -6.96
CA ALA A 235 5.91 -0.53 -6.81
C ALA A 235 6.52 -1.59 -5.87
N ASN A 236 7.85 -1.78 -5.96
CA ASN A 236 8.66 -2.48 -4.95
C ASN A 236 8.23 -3.92 -4.64
N LEU A 237 7.60 -4.64 -5.58
CA LEU A 237 7.21 -6.04 -5.37
C LEU A 237 8.42 -6.97 -5.18
N ASP A 238 9.63 -6.54 -5.55
CA ASP A 238 10.90 -7.20 -5.26
C ASP A 238 11.30 -7.18 -3.78
N ARG A 239 10.62 -6.36 -2.98
CA ARG A 239 10.88 -6.16 -1.54
C ARG A 239 9.83 -6.80 -0.64
N VAL A 240 8.95 -7.63 -1.18
CA VAL A 240 7.83 -8.25 -0.46
C VAL A 240 7.93 -9.77 -0.57
N PRO A 241 7.60 -10.55 0.48
CA PRO A 241 7.56 -12.00 0.37
C PRO A 241 6.41 -12.46 -0.53
N GLU A 242 6.59 -13.61 -1.19
CA GLU A 242 5.54 -14.22 -2.03
C GLU A 242 4.28 -14.59 -1.21
N THR A 243 4.45 -14.98 0.06
CA THR A 243 3.36 -15.28 1.00
C THR A 243 3.62 -14.78 2.41
N GLY A 244 2.56 -14.74 3.23
CA GLY A 244 2.64 -14.43 4.65
C GLY A 244 2.59 -12.94 4.98
N ALA A 245 2.57 -12.06 3.96
CA ALA A 245 2.30 -10.65 4.15
C ALA A 245 0.78 -10.35 4.13
N LEU A 246 0.41 -9.23 4.73
CA LEU A 246 -0.86 -8.54 4.46
C LEU A 246 -0.59 -7.34 3.56
N VAL A 247 -1.63 -6.80 2.93
CA VAL A 247 -1.61 -5.49 2.27
C VAL A 247 -2.66 -4.60 2.90
N THR A 248 -2.28 -3.38 3.25
CA THR A 248 -3.23 -2.31 3.56
C THR A 248 -3.49 -1.50 2.31
N ILE A 249 -4.75 -1.18 2.06
CA ILE A 249 -5.22 -0.52 0.84
C ILE A 249 -5.94 0.76 1.24
N GLY A 250 -5.35 1.90 0.90
CA GLY A 250 -5.97 3.21 1.08
C GLY A 250 -6.15 3.93 -0.25
N TYR A 251 -7.28 4.59 -0.45
CA TYR A 251 -7.55 5.40 -1.63
C TYR A 251 -8.50 6.55 -1.27
N PRO A 252 -8.42 7.72 -1.92
CA PRO A 252 -9.38 8.80 -1.74
C PRO A 252 -10.79 8.37 -2.13
N LYS A 253 -11.77 8.88 -1.39
CA LYS A 253 -13.19 8.61 -1.60
C LYS A 253 -13.84 9.70 -2.45
N PHE A 254 -13.41 9.85 -3.71
CA PHE A 254 -14.02 10.83 -4.62
C PHE A 254 -15.41 10.37 -5.05
N LYS A 255 -16.41 11.22 -4.86
CA LYS A 255 -17.81 10.93 -5.21
C LYS A 255 -17.93 10.61 -6.71
N GLY A 256 -18.33 9.38 -7.04
CA GLY A 256 -18.50 8.91 -8.42
C GLY A 256 -17.19 8.80 -9.22
N GLY A 257 -16.03 8.71 -8.55
CA GLY A 257 -14.73 8.58 -9.23
C GLY A 257 -14.59 7.24 -9.97
N LEU A 258 -13.93 7.29 -11.13
CA LEU A 258 -13.77 6.15 -12.05
C LEU A 258 -12.35 5.57 -12.02
N GLY A 259 -11.47 6.16 -11.23
CA GLY A 259 -10.18 5.62 -10.82
C GLY A 259 -9.94 5.92 -9.35
N GLY A 260 -8.74 5.60 -8.87
CA GLY A 260 -8.40 5.89 -7.49
C GLY A 260 -6.90 5.90 -7.26
N TYR A 261 -6.33 7.07 -6.95
CA TYR A 261 -4.98 7.16 -6.42
C TYR A 261 -4.86 6.23 -5.20
N ALA A 262 -4.01 5.22 -5.26
CA ALA A 262 -3.95 4.22 -4.22
C ALA A 262 -2.65 4.35 -3.41
N ARG A 263 -2.73 3.98 -2.14
CA ARG A 263 -1.58 3.73 -1.27
C ARG A 263 -1.65 2.29 -0.80
N TYR A 264 -0.75 1.47 -1.33
CA TYR A 264 -0.55 0.10 -0.91
C TYR A 264 0.67 0.02 0.00
N ILE A 265 0.50 -0.63 1.16
CA ILE A 265 1.60 -0.93 2.09
C ILE A 265 1.53 -2.41 2.42
N ALA A 266 2.60 -3.14 2.14
CA ALA A 266 2.74 -4.52 2.60
C ALA A 266 3.15 -4.55 4.08
N ILE A 267 2.47 -5.37 4.86
CA ILE A 267 2.81 -5.71 6.24
C ILE A 267 3.46 -7.10 6.20
N CYS A 268 4.78 -7.12 6.20
CA CYS A 268 5.61 -8.31 6.06
C CYS A 268 5.98 -8.90 7.44
N PRO A 269 6.40 -10.18 7.49
CA PRO A 269 6.91 -10.80 8.72
C PRO A 269 8.01 -9.98 9.42
N PRO A 270 8.14 -10.05 10.75
CA PRO A 270 9.04 -9.21 11.54
C PRO A 270 10.54 -9.39 11.20
N ASN A 271 10.92 -10.58 10.71
CA ASN A 271 12.27 -10.93 10.29
C ASN A 271 12.55 -10.60 8.80
N TRP A 272 11.62 -9.95 8.10
CA TRP A 272 11.82 -9.56 6.71
C TRP A 272 12.92 -8.49 6.59
N SER A 273 13.68 -8.54 5.50
CA SER A 273 14.87 -7.70 5.29
C SER A 273 14.54 -6.27 4.88
N TYR A 274 13.39 -6.05 4.25
CA TYR A 274 12.95 -4.75 3.77
C TYR A 274 11.90 -4.12 4.68
N GLY A 275 11.78 -2.79 4.60
CA GLY A 275 10.76 -2.03 5.32
C GLY A 275 11.19 -1.57 6.71
N VAL A 276 10.25 -0.95 7.41
CA VAL A 276 10.45 -0.41 8.77
C VAL A 276 9.38 -0.95 9.71
N SER A 277 9.74 -1.21 10.96
CA SER A 277 8.78 -1.60 12.00
C SER A 277 8.27 -0.40 12.77
N VAL A 278 7.10 -0.53 13.41
CA VAL A 278 6.57 0.49 14.33
C VAL A 278 7.59 0.75 15.44
N GLY A 279 7.90 2.02 15.67
CA GLY A 279 8.91 2.46 16.64
C GLY A 279 10.37 2.24 16.22
N GLN A 280 10.66 1.72 15.02
CA GLN A 280 12.04 1.63 14.51
C GLN A 280 12.61 3.01 14.18
N ILE A 281 11.75 3.93 13.74
CA ILE A 281 12.05 5.35 13.56
C ILE A 281 11.07 6.19 14.40
N PRO A 282 11.41 7.42 14.80
CA PRO A 282 10.47 8.30 15.49
C PRO A 282 9.25 8.61 14.61
N GLU A 283 8.08 8.08 14.99
CA GLU A 283 6.81 8.29 14.28
C GLU A 283 6.01 9.48 14.84
N SER A 284 6.19 9.79 16.14
CA SER A 284 5.59 10.95 16.79
C SER A 284 6.40 11.36 18.04
N PRO A 285 7.00 12.57 18.07
CA PRO A 285 7.10 13.50 16.94
C PRO A 285 7.99 12.95 15.82
N LEU A 286 7.65 13.24 14.57
CA LEU A 286 8.51 12.96 13.42
C LEU A 286 9.82 13.75 13.51
N GLN A 287 10.90 13.20 12.96
CA GLN A 287 12.19 13.85 12.95
C GLN A 287 12.16 15.17 12.15
N LYS A 288 12.72 16.23 12.73
CA LYS A 288 12.95 17.50 12.04
C LYS A 288 14.12 17.34 11.07
N ALA A 289 13.93 17.72 9.81
CA ALA A 289 15.00 17.71 8.82
C ALA A 289 15.93 18.92 8.96
N ASP A 290 17.20 18.74 8.56
CA ASP A 290 18.23 19.80 8.63
C ASP A 290 18.00 20.93 7.62
N LYS A 291 17.42 20.61 6.45
CA LYS A 291 17.11 21.56 5.39
C LYS A 291 15.62 21.89 5.31
N SER A 292 15.32 23.17 5.15
CA SER A 292 13.95 23.66 4.96
C SER A 292 13.39 23.22 3.61
N LEU A 293 12.15 22.72 3.67
CA LEU A 293 11.37 22.43 2.48
C LEU A 293 10.96 23.75 1.80
N HIS A 294 11.12 23.86 0.49
CA HIS A 294 10.76 25.07 -0.28
C HIS A 294 10.22 24.72 -1.67
N TRP A 295 9.40 25.60 -2.24
CA TRP A 295 8.86 25.43 -3.58
C TRP A 295 9.92 25.58 -4.66
N ASN A 296 10.05 24.59 -5.54
CA ASN A 296 10.85 24.65 -6.75
C ASN A 296 9.93 24.85 -7.96
N LYS A 297 9.99 26.05 -8.58
CA LYS A 297 9.11 26.42 -9.68
C LYS A 297 9.34 25.59 -10.95
N GLN A 298 10.58 25.18 -11.20
CA GLN A 298 10.94 24.41 -12.39
C GLN A 298 10.44 22.97 -12.29
N LEU A 299 10.51 22.39 -11.08
CA LEU A 299 10.07 21.01 -10.85
C LEU A 299 8.57 20.90 -10.54
N GLY A 300 7.90 22.02 -10.21
CA GLY A 300 6.49 22.00 -9.80
C GLY A 300 6.26 21.26 -8.48
N VAL A 301 7.27 21.15 -7.62
CA VAL A 301 7.17 20.43 -6.33
C VAL A 301 7.96 21.14 -5.25
N ARG A 302 7.75 20.74 -4.00
CA ARG A 302 8.64 21.14 -2.90
C ARG A 302 9.82 20.20 -2.78
N VAL A 303 10.99 20.76 -2.53
CA VAL A 303 12.25 20.01 -2.33
C VAL A 303 12.97 20.52 -1.07
N ARG A 304 13.86 19.68 -0.51
CA ARG A 304 14.74 20.03 0.61
C ARG A 304 16.18 20.25 0.13
#